data_AF-E8RQA0-F1
#
_entry.id   AF-E8RQA0-F1
#
_cell.length_a   1.000
_cell.length_b   1.000
_cell.length_c   1.000
_cell.angle_alpha   90.00
_cell.angle_beta   90.00
_cell.angle_gamma   90.00
#
_symmetry.space_group_name_H-M   'P 1'
#
loop_
_entity.id
_entity.type
_entity.pdbx_description
1 polymer ?
#
loop_
_entity_poly.entity_id
_entity_poly.type
_entity_poly.pdbx_seq_one_letter_code
_entity_poly.pdbx_strand_id
1 'polypeptide(L)'
;MPARLKTILSPKTLTIAALIAAAGTLVACETNDTLGRSQFLLVDNADLEPSALQGWQELMRTSKVSTDAALNRRVKTVGAKIVAAAGYNPNQWEYVLFQDDQPNAFVIPGNKVGVNTGLFKVVKNDDQLAAVLGHETAHVIGKHAAERYSQQVGAQIALQTAAGATSGRTQQVIANYGGMGAQLGLLLPYSRKHELEADRIGVDIMVKAGYKASESIALWRNMQALNQGKPPEFLSTHPSDNTRIAQLETYIQSKGYK
;
A
#
# COMPACT_ATOMS: atom_id res chain seq x y z
N MET A 1 -34.24 -27.75 -45.31
CA MET A 1 -33.03 -26.89 -45.42
C MET A 1 -33.36 -25.53 -44.82
N PRO A 2 -32.76 -25.08 -43.69
CA PRO A 2 -33.05 -23.76 -43.16
C PRO A 2 -32.22 -22.70 -43.88
N ALA A 3 -32.86 -21.63 -44.32
CA ALA A 3 -32.23 -20.47 -44.94
C ALA A 3 -31.39 -19.72 -43.89
N ARG A 4 -30.09 -19.55 -44.16
CA ARG A 4 -29.21 -18.67 -43.37
C ARG A 4 -29.53 -17.20 -43.69
N LEU A 5 -30.14 -16.47 -42.75
CA LEU A 5 -30.12 -15.01 -42.79
C LEU A 5 -28.66 -14.54 -42.59
N LYS A 6 -28.07 -13.91 -43.62
CA LYS A 6 -26.84 -13.14 -43.47
C LYS A 6 -27.21 -11.74 -42.98
N THR A 7 -27.11 -11.51 -41.69
CA THR A 7 -27.20 -10.15 -41.13
C THR A 7 -25.92 -9.40 -41.50
N ILE A 8 -25.94 -8.67 -42.62
CA ILE A 8 -24.83 -7.81 -43.05
C ILE A 8 -24.92 -6.53 -42.22
N LEU A 9 -24.15 -6.46 -41.14
CA LEU A 9 -23.97 -5.22 -40.39
C LEU A 9 -23.34 -4.18 -41.33
N SER A 10 -24.00 -3.03 -41.48
CA SER A 10 -23.52 -1.95 -42.33
C SER A 10 -22.20 -1.37 -41.79
N PRO A 11 -21.32 -0.81 -42.65
CA PRO A 11 -20.08 -0.19 -42.21
C PRO A 11 -20.30 0.97 -41.21
N LYS A 12 -21.47 1.64 -41.27
CA LYS A 12 -21.88 2.68 -40.31
C LYS A 12 -22.18 2.13 -38.91
N THR A 13 -22.78 0.94 -38.81
CA THR A 13 -22.99 0.26 -37.53
C THR A 13 -21.70 -0.27 -36.90
N LEU A 14 -20.70 -0.63 -37.72
CA LEU A 14 -19.35 -0.96 -37.23
C LEU A 14 -18.59 0.27 -36.72
N THR A 15 -18.75 1.44 -37.34
CA THR A 15 -18.11 2.68 -36.90
C THR A 15 -18.71 3.22 -35.60
N ILE A 16 -20.04 3.12 -35.43
CA ILE A 16 -20.71 3.53 -34.18
C ILE A 16 -20.37 2.57 -33.03
N ALA A 17 -20.29 1.26 -33.27
CA ALA A 17 -19.85 0.30 -32.26
C ALA A 17 -18.38 0.51 -31.84
N ALA A 18 -17.50 0.88 -32.77
CA ALA A 18 -16.11 1.22 -32.48
C ALA A 18 -15.97 2.55 -31.69
N LEU A 19 -16.83 3.53 -31.96
CA LEU A 19 -16.88 4.81 -31.21
C LEU A 19 -17.47 4.66 -29.80
N ILE A 20 -18.46 3.77 -29.61
CA ILE A 20 -19.00 3.46 -28.27
C ILE A 20 -18.03 2.58 -27.47
N ALA A 21 -17.28 1.68 -28.13
CA ALA A 21 -16.20 0.94 -27.49
C ALA A 21 -15.00 1.83 -27.12
N ALA A 22 -14.71 2.88 -27.91
CA ALA A 22 -13.70 3.89 -27.60
C ALA A 22 -14.15 4.89 -26.51
N ALA A 23 -15.46 5.11 -26.34
CA ALA A 23 -16.00 5.94 -25.26
C ALA A 23 -15.99 5.24 -23.89
N GLY A 24 -15.83 3.90 -23.85
CA GLY A 24 -15.74 3.11 -22.62
C GLY A 24 -14.32 2.98 -22.05
N THR A 25 -13.30 3.51 -22.72
CA THR A 25 -11.90 3.37 -22.29
C THR A 25 -11.41 4.65 -21.61
N LEU A 26 -10.90 4.49 -20.37
CA LEU A 26 -9.96 5.37 -19.66
C LEU A 26 -10.50 6.42 -18.67
N VAL A 27 -11.30 6.01 -17.67
CA VAL A 27 -11.46 6.79 -16.41
C VAL A 27 -10.75 6.12 -15.22
N ALA A 28 -9.74 5.30 -15.49
CA ALA A 28 -8.96 4.63 -14.43
C ALA A 28 -7.79 5.47 -13.91
N CYS A 29 -7.65 6.73 -14.36
CA CYS A 29 -6.66 7.65 -13.83
C CYS A 29 -7.34 8.67 -12.91
N GLU A 30 -7.13 8.56 -11.61
CA GLU A 30 -7.63 9.50 -10.59
C GLU A 30 -6.47 10.34 -10.08
N THR A 31 -6.67 11.64 -9.87
CA THR A 31 -5.67 12.50 -9.19
C THR A 31 -5.76 12.29 -7.69
N ASN A 32 -4.66 11.87 -7.07
CA ASN A 32 -4.53 11.83 -5.63
C ASN A 32 -3.88 13.13 -5.16
N ASP A 33 -4.70 14.03 -4.60
CA ASP A 33 -4.27 15.35 -4.13
C ASP A 33 -3.21 15.26 -3.03
N THR A 34 -3.23 14.19 -2.22
CA THR A 34 -2.20 13.96 -1.19
C THR A 34 -0.84 13.64 -1.82
N LEU A 35 -0.83 12.95 -2.95
CA LEU A 35 0.39 12.63 -3.70
C LEU A 35 0.79 13.73 -4.69
N GLY A 36 -0.12 14.66 -5.02
CA GLY A 36 0.08 15.66 -6.05
C GLY A 36 0.24 15.07 -7.46
N ARG A 37 -0.30 13.87 -7.72
CA ARG A 37 -0.20 13.18 -9.02
C ARG A 37 -1.40 12.29 -9.32
N SER A 38 -1.54 11.89 -10.58
CA SER A 38 -2.48 10.85 -10.99
C SER A 38 -1.96 9.44 -10.67
N GLN A 39 -2.89 8.55 -10.31
CA GLN A 39 -2.70 7.13 -10.07
C GLN A 39 -3.58 6.33 -11.03
N PHE A 40 -3.10 5.17 -11.48
CA PHE A 40 -3.96 4.20 -12.17
C PHE A 40 -4.69 3.35 -11.13
N LEU A 41 -5.98 3.60 -10.96
CA LEU A 41 -6.86 2.95 -9.99
C LEU A 41 -8.04 2.29 -10.73
N LEU A 42 -8.08 0.96 -10.69
CA LEU A 42 -9.24 0.15 -11.07
C LEU A 42 -10.15 -0.13 -9.87
N VAL A 43 -9.59 0.00 -8.66
CA VAL A 43 -10.24 -0.22 -7.37
C VAL A 43 -9.73 0.82 -6.36
N ASP A 44 -10.47 1.02 -5.27
CA ASP A 44 -10.03 1.78 -4.10
C ASP A 44 -9.69 0.84 -2.92
N ASN A 45 -9.15 1.39 -1.82
CA ASN A 45 -8.89 0.67 -0.58
C ASN A 45 -10.17 0.00 -0.03
N ALA A 46 -11.34 0.64 -0.19
CA ALA A 46 -12.62 0.10 0.26
C ALA A 46 -13.01 -1.20 -0.47
N ASP A 47 -12.67 -1.32 -1.75
CA ASP A 47 -12.91 -2.54 -2.52
C ASP A 47 -11.99 -3.69 -2.08
N LEU A 48 -10.80 -3.36 -1.55
CA LEU A 48 -9.83 -4.33 -1.04
C LEU A 48 -10.08 -4.73 0.42
N GLU A 49 -10.82 -3.93 1.18
CA GLU A 49 -11.02 -4.10 2.61
C GLU A 49 -11.59 -5.49 2.98
N PRO A 50 -12.63 -6.05 2.34
CA PRO A 50 -13.16 -7.36 2.72
C PRO A 50 -12.10 -8.48 2.67
N SER A 51 -11.32 -8.53 1.59
CA SER A 51 -10.24 -9.51 1.41
C SER A 51 -9.08 -9.26 2.38
N ALA A 52 -8.75 -7.98 2.64
CA ALA A 52 -7.73 -7.62 3.62
C ALA A 52 -8.13 -8.07 5.03
N LEU A 53 -9.40 -7.86 5.44
CA LEU A 53 -9.93 -8.27 6.74
C LEU A 53 -9.96 -9.80 6.89
N GLN A 54 -10.24 -10.56 5.83
CA GLN A 54 -10.11 -12.01 5.85
C GLN A 54 -8.65 -12.43 6.13
N GLY A 55 -7.69 -11.80 5.46
CA GLY A 55 -6.26 -12.02 5.71
C GLY A 55 -5.85 -11.66 7.15
N TRP A 56 -6.38 -10.56 7.68
CA TRP A 56 -6.17 -10.15 9.07
C TRP A 56 -6.67 -11.19 10.06
N GLN A 57 -7.88 -11.71 9.87
CA GLN A 57 -8.46 -12.75 10.73
C GLN A 57 -7.61 -14.02 10.74
N GLU A 58 -7.13 -14.44 9.57
CA GLU A 58 -6.25 -15.60 9.47
C GLU A 58 -4.89 -15.37 10.14
N LEU A 59 -4.32 -14.17 9.97
CA LEU A 59 -3.08 -13.79 10.66
C LEU A 59 -3.27 -13.82 12.18
N MET A 60 -4.38 -13.26 12.69
CA MET A 60 -4.72 -13.26 14.12
C MET A 60 -4.92 -14.69 14.66
N ARG A 61 -5.41 -15.61 13.85
CA ARG A 61 -5.60 -17.03 14.22
C ARG A 61 -4.28 -17.79 14.29
N THR A 62 -3.32 -17.46 13.42
CA THR A 62 -2.07 -18.22 13.23
C THR A 62 -0.88 -17.62 13.94
N SER A 63 -0.90 -16.31 14.21
CA SER A 63 0.19 -15.59 14.87
C SER A 63 -0.04 -15.47 16.36
N LYS A 64 1.05 -15.39 17.12
CA LYS A 64 1.00 -15.13 18.56
C LYS A 64 0.91 -13.63 18.81
N VAL A 65 -0.16 -13.15 19.43
CA VAL A 65 -0.27 -11.75 19.88
C VAL A 65 0.54 -11.56 21.16
N SER A 66 1.33 -10.48 21.21
CA SER A 66 2.14 -10.13 22.37
C SER A 66 1.28 -9.59 23.51
N THR A 67 1.52 -10.08 24.73
CA THR A 67 0.85 -9.63 25.96
C THR A 67 1.61 -8.52 26.70
N ASP A 68 2.70 -7.99 26.14
CA ASP A 68 3.46 -6.89 26.73
C ASP A 68 2.61 -5.61 26.77
N ALA A 69 2.10 -5.27 27.96
CA ALA A 69 1.22 -4.12 28.14
C ALA A 69 1.90 -2.78 27.86
N ALA A 70 3.22 -2.66 28.09
CA ALA A 70 3.97 -1.44 27.88
C ALA A 70 4.15 -1.19 26.38
N LEU A 71 4.62 -2.19 25.63
CA LEU A 71 4.79 -2.07 24.19
C LEU A 71 3.46 -1.90 23.46
N ASN A 72 2.43 -2.65 23.84
CA ASN A 72 1.08 -2.47 23.28
C ASN A 72 0.56 -1.04 23.48
N ARG A 73 0.71 -0.49 24.69
CA ARG A 73 0.31 0.90 24.98
C ARG A 73 1.13 1.89 24.15
N ARG A 74 2.43 1.67 24.02
CA ARG A 74 3.35 2.51 23.27
C ARG A 74 2.97 2.59 21.79
N VAL A 75 2.76 1.45 21.13
CA VAL A 75 2.30 1.39 19.73
C VAL A 75 0.98 2.12 19.55
N LYS A 76 -0.02 1.83 20.40
CA LYS A 76 -1.34 2.48 20.32
C LYS A 76 -1.27 4.00 20.52
N THR A 77 -0.46 4.46 21.48
CA THR A 77 -0.32 5.89 21.78
C THR A 77 0.34 6.65 20.63
N VAL A 78 1.45 6.13 20.10
CA VAL A 78 2.15 6.75 18.97
C VAL A 78 1.31 6.68 17.70
N GLY A 79 0.71 5.52 17.41
CA GLY A 79 -0.17 5.32 16.26
C GLY A 79 -1.36 6.27 16.26
N ALA A 80 -2.04 6.42 17.41
CA ALA A 80 -3.16 7.35 17.53
C ALA A 80 -2.77 8.81 17.25
N LYS A 81 -1.60 9.25 17.72
CA LYS A 81 -1.07 10.58 17.41
C LYS A 81 -0.80 10.77 15.92
N ILE A 82 -0.21 9.77 15.28
CA ILE A 82 0.11 9.79 13.84
C ILE A 82 -1.15 9.88 13.00
N VAL A 83 -2.14 9.01 13.26
CA VAL A 83 -3.41 8.99 12.52
C VAL A 83 -4.20 10.28 12.73
N ALA A 84 -4.23 10.81 13.96
CA ALA A 84 -4.85 12.09 14.24
C ALA A 84 -4.16 13.25 13.48
N ALA A 85 -2.82 13.27 13.45
CA ALA A 85 -2.07 14.26 12.67
C ALA A 85 -2.34 14.12 11.16
N ALA A 86 -2.54 12.91 10.66
CA ALA A 86 -2.95 12.67 9.28
C ALA A 86 -4.41 13.09 8.98
N GLY A 87 -5.20 13.51 9.98
CA GLY A 87 -6.57 13.98 9.80
C GLY A 87 -7.64 12.88 9.90
N TYR A 88 -7.28 11.70 10.41
CA TYR A 88 -8.18 10.56 10.55
C TYR A 88 -8.58 10.35 12.02
N ASN A 89 -9.70 9.66 12.24
CA ASN A 89 -10.13 9.28 13.58
C ASN A 89 -9.32 8.08 14.10
N PRO A 90 -8.54 8.22 15.18
CA PRO A 90 -7.74 7.11 15.72
C PRO A 90 -8.56 5.88 16.12
N ASN A 91 -9.84 6.05 16.47
CA ASN A 91 -10.71 4.94 16.87
C ASN A 91 -11.11 4.03 15.70
N GLN A 92 -10.86 4.45 14.46
CA GLN A 92 -11.07 3.61 13.27
C GLN A 92 -9.85 2.77 12.91
N TRP A 93 -8.76 2.89 13.67
CA TRP A 93 -7.50 2.19 13.43
C TRP A 93 -7.24 1.14 14.51
N GLU A 94 -6.85 -0.05 14.08
CA GLU A 94 -6.50 -1.16 14.96
C GLU A 94 -5.00 -1.41 14.92
N TYR A 95 -4.37 -1.45 16.10
CA TYR A 95 -2.96 -1.77 16.24
C TYR A 95 -2.80 -3.06 17.03
N VAL A 96 -2.11 -4.03 16.42
CA VAL A 96 -1.78 -5.31 17.06
C VAL A 96 -0.28 -5.51 17.07
N LEU A 97 0.24 -5.84 18.25
CA LEU A 97 1.63 -6.25 18.43
C LEU A 97 1.72 -7.78 18.37
N PHE A 98 2.41 -8.30 17.37
CA PHE A 98 2.69 -9.72 17.20
C PHE A 98 4.02 -10.08 17.88
N GLN A 99 4.04 -11.21 18.59
CA GLN A 99 5.25 -11.81 19.16
C GLN A 99 6.04 -12.52 18.05
N ASP A 100 6.86 -11.73 17.37
CA ASP A 100 7.79 -12.16 16.33
C ASP A 100 9.10 -11.39 16.52
N ASP A 101 10.22 -12.10 16.42
CA ASP A 101 11.56 -11.57 16.62
C ASP A 101 12.12 -10.82 15.40
N GLN A 102 11.51 -10.98 14.23
CA GLN A 102 11.86 -10.26 13.01
C GLN A 102 11.39 -8.80 13.09
N PRO A 103 12.26 -7.80 12.84
CA PRO A 103 11.85 -6.41 12.73
C PRO A 103 10.87 -6.23 11.56
N ASN A 104 9.62 -5.89 11.88
CA ASN A 104 8.60 -5.58 10.88
C ASN A 104 7.47 -4.71 11.44
N ALA A 105 6.83 -3.97 10.54
CA ALA A 105 5.52 -3.35 10.70
C ALA A 105 4.86 -3.31 9.32
N PHE A 106 3.53 -3.32 9.30
CA PHE A 106 2.78 -3.25 8.06
C PHE A 106 1.38 -2.68 8.32
N VAL A 107 0.78 -2.14 7.28
CA VAL A 107 -0.64 -1.79 7.26
C VAL A 107 -1.36 -2.46 6.09
N ILE A 108 -2.63 -2.80 6.32
CA ILE A 108 -3.53 -3.29 5.27
C ILE A 108 -4.78 -2.41 5.16
N PRO A 109 -5.49 -2.43 4.01
CA PRO A 109 -6.80 -1.81 3.89
C PRO A 109 -7.75 -2.22 5.03
N GLY A 110 -8.59 -1.29 5.49
CA GLY A 110 -9.38 -1.45 6.72
C GLY A 110 -8.66 -0.98 8.00
N ASN A 111 -7.61 -0.17 7.86
CA ASN A 111 -6.88 0.48 8.95
C ASN A 111 -6.33 -0.49 10.02
N LYS A 112 -5.87 -1.67 9.59
CA LYS A 112 -5.24 -2.65 10.47
C LYS A 112 -3.73 -2.53 10.36
N VAL A 113 -3.08 -2.27 11.48
CA VAL A 113 -1.63 -2.10 11.59
C VAL A 113 -1.07 -3.22 12.45
N GLY A 114 -0.20 -4.01 11.85
CA GLY A 114 0.59 -5.02 12.55
C GLY A 114 1.98 -4.50 12.86
N VAL A 115 2.47 -4.79 14.06
CA VAL A 115 3.85 -4.50 14.48
C VAL A 115 4.45 -5.76 15.09
N ASN A 116 5.68 -6.11 14.74
CA ASN A 116 6.39 -7.23 15.37
C ASN A 116 7.21 -6.74 16.57
N THR A 117 7.29 -7.55 17.64
CA THR A 117 8.15 -7.25 18.80
C THR A 117 9.62 -7.02 18.42
N GLY A 118 10.10 -7.69 17.35
CA GLY A 118 11.43 -7.51 16.79
C GLY A 118 11.73 -6.09 16.33
N LEU A 119 10.70 -5.28 15.99
CA LEU A 119 10.89 -3.89 15.57
C LEU A 119 11.59 -3.06 16.66
N PHE A 120 11.34 -3.37 17.93
CA PHE A 120 11.92 -2.66 19.07
C PHE A 120 13.41 -2.96 19.29
N LYS A 121 14.01 -3.89 18.52
CA LYS A 121 15.47 -4.03 18.45
C LYS A 121 16.10 -2.89 17.64
N VAL A 122 15.35 -2.32 16.69
CA VAL A 122 15.77 -1.22 15.80
C VAL A 122 15.36 0.13 16.34
N VAL A 123 14.08 0.27 16.71
CA VAL A 123 13.47 1.53 17.15
C VAL A 123 13.95 1.89 18.55
N LYS A 124 14.64 3.04 18.69
CA LYS A 124 15.27 3.48 19.94
C LYS A 124 14.44 4.45 20.77
N ASN A 125 13.48 5.14 20.16
CA ASN A 125 12.65 6.16 20.82
C ASN A 125 11.28 6.25 20.11
N ASP A 126 10.39 7.10 20.63
CA ASP A 126 9.03 7.25 20.08
C ASP A 126 9.01 8.01 18.76
N ASP A 127 9.99 8.89 18.50
CA ASP A 127 10.13 9.56 17.20
C ASP A 127 10.43 8.55 16.08
N GLN A 128 11.29 7.56 16.33
CA GLN A 128 11.57 6.48 15.38
C GLN A 128 10.37 5.54 15.21
N LEU A 129 9.60 5.28 16.27
CA LEU A 129 8.35 4.52 16.14
C LEU A 129 7.33 5.31 15.31
N ALA A 130 7.25 6.63 15.52
CA ALA A 130 6.41 7.53 14.76
C ALA A 130 6.80 7.58 13.29
N ALA A 131 8.09 7.51 12.96
CA ALA A 131 8.54 7.39 11.57
C ALA A 131 8.03 6.10 10.91
N VAL A 132 8.14 4.94 11.57
CA VAL A 132 7.57 3.67 11.06
C VAL A 132 6.06 3.78 10.87
N LEU A 133 5.33 4.21 11.91
CA LEU A 133 3.87 4.25 11.85
C LEU A 133 3.35 5.33 10.90
N GLY A 134 4.07 6.44 10.75
CA GLY A 134 3.81 7.48 9.76
C GLY A 134 3.96 6.95 8.33
N HIS A 135 5.04 6.21 8.07
CA HIS A 135 5.28 5.51 6.79
C HIS A 135 4.16 4.52 6.47
N GLU A 136 3.79 3.66 7.41
CA GLU A 136 2.66 2.74 7.23
C GLU A 136 1.37 3.51 6.95
N THR A 137 1.03 4.50 7.78
CA THR A 137 -0.17 5.32 7.57
C THR A 137 -0.18 5.98 6.18
N ALA A 138 0.98 6.42 5.68
CA ALA A 138 1.12 7.00 4.36
C ALA A 138 0.82 6.01 3.22
N HIS A 139 1.05 4.70 3.37
CA HIS A 139 0.65 3.71 2.36
C HIS A 139 -0.87 3.64 2.16
N VAL A 140 -1.65 3.77 3.25
CA VAL A 140 -3.12 3.81 3.18
C VAL A 140 -3.58 5.10 2.52
N ILE A 141 -3.04 6.25 2.97
CA ILE A 141 -3.40 7.57 2.45
C ILE A 141 -3.04 7.71 0.97
N GLY A 142 -1.88 7.19 0.58
CA GLY A 142 -1.42 7.15 -0.81
C GLY A 142 -2.14 6.11 -1.67
N LYS A 143 -3.12 5.36 -1.14
CA LYS A 143 -3.82 4.26 -1.84
C LYS A 143 -2.84 3.27 -2.51
N HIS A 144 -1.66 3.04 -1.93
CA HIS A 144 -0.59 2.29 -2.60
C HIS A 144 -0.97 0.82 -2.84
N ALA A 145 -1.72 0.20 -1.92
CA ALA A 145 -2.24 -1.15 -2.10
C ALA A 145 -3.22 -1.23 -3.29
N ALA A 146 -4.16 -0.29 -3.38
CA ALA A 146 -5.12 -0.18 -4.47
C ALA A 146 -4.44 0.10 -5.82
N GLU A 147 -3.47 1.01 -5.86
CA GLU A 147 -2.70 1.30 -7.08
C GLU A 147 -1.89 0.09 -7.53
N ARG A 148 -1.19 -0.59 -6.62
CA ARG A 148 -0.43 -1.80 -6.95
C ARG A 148 -1.34 -2.90 -7.49
N TYR A 149 -2.46 -3.15 -6.82
CA TYR A 149 -3.43 -4.14 -7.27
C TYR A 149 -3.98 -3.80 -8.66
N SER A 150 -4.33 -2.53 -8.88
CA SER A 150 -4.80 -2.03 -10.17
C SER A 150 -3.77 -2.23 -11.28
N GLN A 151 -2.51 -1.90 -11.02
CA GLN A 151 -1.40 -2.12 -11.97
C GLN A 151 -1.23 -3.60 -12.32
N GLN A 152 -1.35 -4.51 -11.36
CA GLN A 152 -1.25 -5.95 -11.60
C GLN A 152 -2.39 -6.47 -12.47
N VAL A 153 -3.64 -6.11 -12.13
CA VAL A 153 -4.82 -6.48 -12.92
C VAL A 153 -4.70 -5.90 -14.34
N GLY A 154 -4.33 -4.62 -14.46
CA GLY A 154 -4.12 -3.96 -15.74
C GLY A 154 -3.06 -4.66 -16.60
N ALA A 155 -1.92 -5.03 -16.02
CA ALA A 155 -0.86 -5.76 -16.72
C ALA A 155 -1.33 -7.15 -17.21
N GLN A 156 -2.09 -7.89 -16.39
CA GLN A 156 -2.64 -9.18 -16.81
C GLN A 156 -3.67 -9.05 -17.93
N ILE A 157 -4.53 -8.03 -17.87
CA ILE A 157 -5.48 -7.73 -18.94
C ILE A 157 -4.73 -7.43 -20.24
N ALA A 158 -3.71 -6.57 -20.17
CA ALA A 158 -2.89 -6.20 -21.33
C ALA A 158 -2.21 -7.44 -21.96
N LEU A 159 -1.62 -8.31 -21.15
CA LEU A 159 -1.02 -9.56 -21.61
C LEU A 159 -2.02 -10.49 -22.30
N GLN A 160 -3.23 -10.63 -21.75
CA GLN A 160 -4.28 -11.48 -22.34
C GLN A 160 -4.81 -10.91 -23.66
N THR A 161 -5.01 -9.59 -23.73
CA THR A 161 -5.41 -8.92 -24.97
C THR A 161 -4.31 -9.06 -26.04
N ALA A 162 -3.04 -8.90 -25.67
CA ALA A 162 -1.92 -9.13 -26.59
C ALA A 162 -1.85 -10.59 -27.08
N ALA A 163 -2.27 -11.56 -26.26
CA ALA A 163 -2.38 -12.97 -26.61
C ALA A 163 -3.64 -13.33 -27.42
N GLY A 164 -4.47 -12.34 -27.82
CA GLY A 164 -5.69 -12.55 -28.60
C GLY A 164 -6.89 -13.06 -27.80
N ALA A 165 -6.82 -13.09 -26.47
CA ALA A 165 -7.97 -13.41 -25.62
C ALA A 165 -8.88 -12.17 -25.47
N THR A 166 -10.17 -12.33 -25.78
CA THR A 166 -11.17 -11.24 -25.79
C THR A 166 -11.92 -11.10 -24.45
N SER A 167 -12.77 -10.06 -24.38
CA SER A 167 -13.45 -9.47 -23.22
C SER A 167 -14.01 -10.41 -22.15
N GLY A 168 -14.50 -11.60 -22.51
CA GLY A 168 -15.05 -12.55 -21.53
C GLY A 168 -14.02 -13.03 -20.48
N ARG A 169 -12.74 -13.07 -20.86
CA ARG A 169 -11.64 -13.47 -19.95
C ARG A 169 -11.15 -12.31 -19.10
N THR A 170 -11.20 -11.10 -19.62
CA THR A 170 -10.91 -9.85 -18.89
C THR A 170 -11.86 -9.68 -17.69
N GLN A 171 -13.16 -9.88 -17.88
CA GLN A 171 -14.14 -9.87 -16.77
C GLN A 171 -13.86 -10.96 -15.74
N GLN A 172 -13.45 -12.16 -16.17
CA GLN A 172 -13.06 -13.24 -15.27
C GLN A 172 -11.77 -12.95 -14.50
N VAL A 173 -10.80 -12.27 -15.10
CA VAL A 173 -9.57 -11.86 -14.40
C VAL A 173 -9.90 -10.90 -13.28
N ILE A 174 -10.70 -9.88 -13.55
CA ILE A 174 -11.13 -8.91 -12.53
C ILE A 174 -11.89 -9.63 -11.40
N ALA A 175 -12.80 -10.54 -11.74
CA ALA A 175 -13.55 -11.33 -10.77
C ALA A 175 -12.67 -12.31 -9.95
N ASN A 176 -11.68 -12.95 -10.58
CA ASN A 176 -10.78 -13.91 -9.91
C ASN A 176 -9.69 -13.20 -9.09
N TYR A 177 -9.27 -12.01 -9.50
CA TYR A 177 -8.32 -11.20 -8.73
C TYR A 177 -8.98 -10.55 -7.51
N GLY A 178 -10.29 -10.31 -7.54
CA GLY A 178 -11.06 -9.81 -6.38
C GLY A 178 -11.10 -10.77 -5.19
N GLY A 179 -10.81 -12.07 -5.42
CA GLY A 179 -10.64 -13.10 -4.37
C GLY A 179 -9.19 -13.21 -3.84
N MET A 180 -8.71 -14.45 -3.66
CA MET A 180 -7.38 -14.80 -3.11
C MET A 180 -6.18 -14.04 -3.72
N GLY A 181 -6.31 -13.49 -4.93
CA GLY A 181 -5.29 -12.65 -5.57
C GLY A 181 -4.97 -11.37 -4.81
N ALA A 182 -5.96 -10.74 -4.17
CA ALA A 182 -5.76 -9.56 -3.31
C ALA A 182 -4.88 -9.90 -2.09
N GLN A 183 -5.00 -11.11 -1.54
CA GLN A 183 -4.24 -11.57 -0.38
C GLN A 183 -2.74 -11.69 -0.70
N LEU A 184 -2.39 -12.16 -1.90
CA LEU A 184 -1.01 -12.19 -2.40
C LEU A 184 -0.51 -10.78 -2.78
N GLY A 185 -1.38 -9.95 -3.34
CA GLY A 185 -1.09 -8.56 -3.71
C GLY A 185 -0.78 -7.66 -2.52
N LEU A 186 -1.24 -7.99 -1.30
CA LEU A 186 -0.96 -7.24 -0.07
C LEU A 186 0.43 -7.55 0.52
N LEU A 187 0.96 -8.75 0.29
CA LEU A 187 2.25 -9.21 0.83
C LEU A 187 3.45 -8.91 -0.07
N LEU A 188 3.22 -8.48 -1.31
CA LEU A 188 4.30 -8.09 -2.20
C LEU A 188 4.98 -6.79 -1.74
N PRO A 189 6.25 -6.57 -2.07
CA PRO A 189 6.90 -5.29 -1.81
C PRO A 189 6.24 -4.17 -2.61
N TYR A 190 6.26 -2.96 -2.05
CA TYR A 190 5.84 -1.77 -2.79
C TYR A 190 6.90 -1.32 -3.79
N SER A 191 6.48 -0.56 -4.80
CA SER A 191 7.41 0.02 -5.76
C SER A 191 8.31 1.06 -5.08
N ARG A 192 9.51 1.32 -5.61
CA ARG A 192 10.38 2.40 -5.10
C ARG A 192 9.67 3.76 -5.07
N LYS A 193 8.74 3.99 -6.00
CA LYS A 193 7.93 5.21 -6.05
C LYS A 193 6.98 5.31 -4.86
N HIS A 194 6.23 4.24 -4.58
CA HIS A 194 5.33 4.16 -3.42
C HIS A 194 6.07 4.34 -2.10
N GLU A 195 7.25 3.74 -2.01
CA GLU A 195 8.12 3.86 -0.84
C GLU A 195 8.60 5.30 -0.60
N LEU A 196 9.02 6.01 -1.65
CA LEU A 196 9.42 7.42 -1.56
C LEU A 196 8.24 8.35 -1.26
N GLU A 197 7.06 8.03 -1.76
CA GLU A 197 5.83 8.75 -1.43
C GLU A 197 5.47 8.55 0.04
N ALA A 198 5.56 7.31 0.54
CA ALA A 198 5.33 6.97 1.93
C ALA A 198 6.36 7.62 2.88
N ASP A 199 7.64 7.69 2.49
CA ASP A 199 8.68 8.41 3.24
C ASP A 199 8.33 9.89 3.44
N ARG A 200 7.94 10.58 2.36
CA ARG A 200 7.64 12.02 2.36
C ARG A 200 6.39 12.35 3.17
N ILE A 201 5.32 11.62 2.92
CA ILE A 201 4.05 11.81 3.62
C ILE A 201 4.21 11.40 5.09
N GLY A 202 4.89 10.28 5.35
CA GLY A 202 5.17 9.80 6.70
C GLY A 202 5.95 10.81 7.53
N VAL A 203 6.97 11.45 6.96
CA VAL A 203 7.73 12.50 7.68
C VAL A 203 6.90 13.77 7.87
N ASP A 204 6.04 14.15 6.92
CA ASP A 204 5.10 15.27 7.10
C ASP A 204 4.14 15.00 8.26
N ILE A 205 3.59 13.77 8.33
CA ILE A 205 2.66 13.35 9.39
C ILE A 205 3.37 13.31 10.74
N MET A 206 4.57 12.73 10.83
CA MET A 206 5.29 12.63 12.10
C MET A 206 5.64 14.01 12.65
N VAL A 207 6.07 14.95 11.80
CA VAL A 207 6.37 16.34 12.20
C VAL A 207 5.10 17.03 12.69
N LYS A 208 3.98 16.87 11.97
CA LYS A 208 2.68 17.39 12.39
C LYS A 208 2.19 16.79 13.72
N ALA A 209 2.55 15.56 14.02
CA ALA A 209 2.29 14.90 15.30
C ALA A 209 3.25 15.32 16.44
N GLY A 210 4.22 16.19 16.15
CA GLY A 210 5.19 16.73 17.11
C GLY A 210 6.45 15.87 17.30
N TYR A 211 6.74 14.95 16.38
CA TYR A 211 7.95 14.13 16.38
C TYR A 211 9.06 14.73 15.50
N LYS A 212 10.31 14.36 15.76
CA LYS A 212 11.49 14.91 15.07
C LYS A 212 11.72 14.25 13.71
N ALA A 213 11.83 15.05 12.64
CA ALA A 213 12.03 14.52 11.29
C ALA A 213 13.36 13.76 11.14
N SER A 214 14.41 14.24 11.82
CA SER A 214 15.75 13.65 11.84
C SER A 214 15.77 12.19 12.33
N GLU A 215 14.77 11.77 13.12
CA GLU A 215 14.67 10.41 13.62
C GLU A 215 14.18 9.42 12.56
N SER A 216 13.52 9.87 11.49
CA SER A 216 13.21 9.01 10.34
C SER A 216 14.49 8.57 9.60
N ILE A 217 15.46 9.47 9.47
CA ILE A 217 16.78 9.16 8.91
C ILE A 217 17.56 8.22 9.83
N ALA A 218 17.54 8.49 11.14
CA ALA A 218 18.20 7.63 12.13
C ALA A 218 17.64 6.20 12.10
N LEU A 219 16.31 6.06 12.00
CA LEU A 219 15.63 4.77 11.84
C LEU A 219 16.15 4.00 10.62
N TRP A 220 16.20 4.62 9.44
CA TRP A 220 16.66 3.94 8.22
C TRP A 220 18.12 3.50 8.32
N ARG A 221 18.98 4.31 8.95
CA ARG A 221 20.36 3.93 9.25
C ARG A 221 20.44 2.75 10.22
N ASN A 222 19.58 2.71 11.25
CA ASN A 222 19.49 1.56 12.16
C ASN A 222 19.06 0.28 11.42
N MET A 223 18.09 0.36 10.50
CA MET A 223 17.65 -0.77 9.67
C MET A 223 18.77 -1.27 8.76
N GLN A 224 19.52 -0.37 8.11
CA GLN A 224 20.66 -0.74 7.27
C GLN A 224 21.78 -1.43 8.05
N ALA A 225 22.06 -0.98 9.29
CA ALA A 225 23.08 -1.58 10.13
C ALA A 225 22.78 -3.04 10.54
N LEU A 226 21.51 -3.46 10.49
CA LEU A 226 21.12 -4.85 10.71
C LEU A 226 21.29 -5.75 9.48
N ASN A 227 21.58 -5.20 8.31
CA ASN A 227 21.70 -5.96 7.07
C ASN A 227 23.06 -6.69 6.98
N GLN A 228 23.22 -7.78 7.76
CA GLN A 228 24.40 -8.66 7.74
C GLN A 228 24.25 -9.80 6.70
N GLY A 229 23.85 -9.47 5.48
CA GLY A 229 23.71 -10.44 4.38
C GLY A 229 22.34 -11.11 4.25
N LYS A 230 21.41 -10.87 5.18
CA LYS A 230 19.98 -11.15 5.04
C LYS A 230 19.20 -9.91 5.49
N PRO A 231 18.50 -9.21 4.58
CA PRO A 231 17.73 -8.03 4.97
C PRO A 231 16.63 -8.45 5.98
N PRO A 232 16.37 -7.65 7.03
CA PRO A 232 15.18 -7.78 7.86
C PRO A 232 13.90 -7.85 7.02
N GLU A 233 12.86 -8.52 7.52
CA GLU A 233 11.59 -8.66 6.79
C GLU A 233 11.01 -7.31 6.38
N PHE A 234 11.11 -6.29 7.26
CA PHE A 234 10.75 -4.92 6.92
C PHE A 234 11.45 -4.39 5.66
N LEU A 235 12.74 -4.68 5.47
CA LEU A 235 13.50 -4.27 4.28
C LEU A 235 13.19 -5.15 3.05
N SER A 236 12.60 -6.33 3.25
CA SER A 236 12.08 -7.17 2.16
C SER A 236 10.76 -6.63 1.61
N THR A 237 9.88 -6.12 2.48
CA THR A 237 8.60 -5.50 2.08
C THR A 237 8.74 -4.02 1.71
N HIS A 238 9.71 -3.32 2.33
CA HIS A 238 10.05 -1.90 2.13
C HIS A 238 11.54 -1.73 1.81
N PRO A 239 11.98 -2.02 0.58
CA PRO A 239 13.39 -1.89 0.22
C PRO A 239 13.88 -0.45 0.43
N SER A 240 14.82 -0.27 1.34
CA SER A 240 15.47 1.02 1.61
C SER A 240 16.94 0.94 1.21
N ASP A 241 17.34 1.76 0.23
CA ASP A 241 18.71 1.92 -0.22
C ASP A 241 19.24 3.32 0.17
N ASN A 242 20.55 3.54 0.00
CA ASN A 242 21.16 4.84 0.28
C ASN A 242 20.51 5.98 -0.53
N THR A 243 19.92 5.66 -1.69
CA THR A 243 19.19 6.63 -2.52
C THR A 243 17.94 7.12 -1.81
N ARG A 244 17.14 6.23 -1.20
CA ARG A 244 15.95 6.62 -0.43
C ARG A 244 16.30 7.50 0.76
N ILE A 245 17.34 7.14 1.52
CA ILE A 245 17.80 7.97 2.65
C ILE A 245 18.19 9.37 2.16
N ALA A 246 19.00 9.47 1.10
CA ALA A 246 19.42 10.77 0.56
C ALA A 246 18.24 11.61 0.03
N GLN A 247 17.24 10.97 -0.58
CA GLN A 247 16.03 11.66 -1.03
C GLN A 247 15.15 12.15 0.13
N LEU A 248 15.04 11.37 1.20
CA LEU A 248 14.33 11.77 2.40
C LEU A 248 15.07 12.90 3.13
N GLU A 249 16.40 12.85 3.21
CA GLU A 249 17.22 13.96 3.75
C GLU A 249 17.01 15.25 2.95
N THR A 250 17.05 15.15 1.62
CA THR A 250 16.79 16.30 0.72
C THR A 250 15.39 16.86 0.92
N TYR A 251 14.38 15.99 1.05
CA TYR A 251 13.01 16.40 1.30
C TYR A 251 12.88 17.12 2.64
N ILE A 252 13.37 16.53 3.73
CA ILE A 252 13.39 17.12 5.08
C ILE A 252 14.03 18.51 5.07
N GLN A 253 15.17 18.66 4.40
CA GLN A 253 15.85 19.94 4.25
C GLN A 253 14.99 20.95 3.48
N SER A 254 14.38 20.55 2.36
CA SER A 254 13.52 21.43 1.57
C SER A 254 12.30 21.95 2.33
N LYS A 255 11.80 21.17 3.31
CA LYS A 255 10.66 21.51 4.16
C LYS A 255 11.06 22.34 5.38
N GLY A 256 12.36 22.50 5.64
CA GLY A 256 12.88 23.18 6.83
C GLY A 256 12.58 22.44 8.13
N TYR A 257 12.34 21.12 8.07
CA TYR A 257 12.12 20.32 9.27
C TYR A 257 13.44 20.12 10.02
N LYS A 258 13.34 20.07 11.35
CA LYS A 258 14.48 19.85 12.27
C LYS A 258 14.44 18.41 12.82
#